data_AF-A0A5K1FV40-F1
#
_entry.id   AF-A0A5K1FV40-F1
#
_cell.length_a   1.000
_cell.length_b   1.000
_cell.length_c   1.000
_cell.angle_alpha   90.00
_cell.angle_beta   90.00
_cell.angle_gamma   90.00
#
_symmetry.space_group_name_H-M   'P 1'
#
loop_
_entity.id
_entity.type
_entity.pdbx_description
1 polymer ?
#
loop_
_entity_poly.entity_id
_entity_poly.type
_entity_poly.pdbx_seq_one_letter_code
_entity_poly.pdbx_strand_id
1 'polypeptide(L)' 'MSVAGHRKKYILEEDEPLEKKGKYATCDEDNNIVMSWIMNNVESRIAPTIAYYTKARDMWSFLKKTYSHATKKS' A
#
# COMPACT_ATOMS: atom_id res chain seq x y z
N MET A 1 30.45 18.18 1.40
CA MET A 1 30.10 17.07 0.50
C MET A 1 28.62 16.78 0.66
N SER A 2 27.79 17.16 -0.31
CA SER A 2 26.34 16.91 -0.29
C SER A 2 26.06 15.51 -0.82
N VAL A 3 25.56 14.62 0.04
CA VAL A 3 25.04 13.32 -0.40
C VAL A 3 23.68 13.56 -1.03
N ALA A 4 23.61 13.48 -2.36
CA ALA A 4 22.36 13.47 -3.09
C ALA A 4 21.56 12.23 -2.65
N GLY A 5 20.61 12.43 -1.74
CA GLY A 5 19.68 11.40 -1.35
C GLY A 5 18.81 11.05 -2.55
N HIS A 6 19.16 9.96 -3.25
CA HIS A 6 18.26 9.30 -4.17
C HIS A 6 17.03 8.84 -3.39
N ARG A 7 16.03 9.72 -3.25
CA ARG A 7 14.67 9.30 -2.90
C ARG A 7 14.24 8.39 -4.03
N LYS A 8 14.45 7.08 -3.86
CA LYS A 8 13.77 6.07 -4.66
C LYS A 8 12.29 6.44 -4.55
N LYS A 9 11.69 6.90 -5.65
CA LYS A 9 10.23 6.92 -5.78
C LYS A 9 9.83 5.49 -5.45
N TYR A 10 9.18 5.26 -4.31
CA TYR A 10 8.62 3.95 -4.01
C TYR A 10 7.52 3.75 -5.06
N ILE A 11 7.85 3.02 -6.12
CA ILE A 11 6.98 2.76 -7.26
C ILE A 11 5.87 1.85 -6.74
N LEU A 12 4.79 2.47 -6.25
CA LEU A 12 3.47 1.82 -6.12
C LEU A 12 2.71 1.86 -7.46
N GLU A 13 3.40 2.23 -8.55
CA GLU A 13 2.82 2.40 -9.89
C GLU A 13 2.92 1.13 -10.75
N GLU A 14 3.80 0.17 -10.42
CA GLU A 14 3.87 -1.10 -11.14
C GLU A 14 2.60 -1.92 -10.87
N ASP A 15 1.98 -2.41 -11.93
CA ASP A 15 0.88 -3.36 -11.83
C ASP A 15 1.38 -4.71 -11.33
N GLU A 16 0.49 -5.44 -10.67
CA GLU A 16 0.83 -6.74 -10.13
C GLU A 16 1.29 -7.66 -11.29
N PRO A 17 2.47 -8.29 -11.17
CA PRO A 17 3.02 -9.10 -12.23
C PRO A 17 2.12 -10.30 -12.49
N LEU A 18 1.77 -10.53 -13.77
CA LEU A 18 1.01 -11.70 -14.19
C LEU A 18 1.79 -13.00 -13.92
N GLU A 19 3.12 -12.95 -14.01
CA GLU A 19 4.01 -14.06 -13.64
C GLU A 19 4.71 -13.80 -12.31
N LYS A 20 4.30 -14.54 -11.28
CA LYS A 20 4.92 -14.52 -9.93
C LYS A 20 6.17 -15.40 -9.89
N LYS A 21 7.18 -15.05 -10.70
CA LYS A 21 8.47 -15.74 -10.76
C LYS A 21 9.63 -14.83 -10.34
N GLY A 22 10.75 -15.44 -9.96
CA GLY A 22 11.97 -14.72 -9.57
C GLY A 22 11.70 -13.76 -8.41
N LYS A 23 11.97 -12.46 -8.61
CA LYS A 23 11.78 -11.43 -7.59
C LYS A 23 10.32 -11.22 -7.14
N TYR A 24 9.35 -11.77 -7.87
CA TYR A 24 7.92 -11.67 -7.55
C TYR A 24 7.34 -12.97 -6.97
N ALA A 25 8.19 -13.95 -6.65
CA ALA A 25 7.74 -15.24 -6.10
C ALA A 25 6.97 -15.09 -4.78
N THR A 26 7.32 -14.09 -3.96
CA THR A 26 6.71 -13.81 -2.64
C THR A 26 5.59 -12.77 -2.71
N CYS A 27 5.16 -12.35 -3.91
CA CYS A 27 4.23 -11.22 -4.07
C CYS A 27 2.93 -11.40 -3.27
N ASP A 28 2.41 -12.62 -3.18
CA ASP A 28 1.20 -12.93 -2.39
C ASP A 28 1.43 -12.87 -0.88
N GLU A 29 2.58 -13.36 -0.43
CA GLU A 29 2.98 -13.35 0.97
C GLU A 29 3.22 -11.91 1.45
N ASP A 30 3.96 -11.13 0.64
CA ASP A 30 4.20 -9.71 0.89
C ASP A 30 2.89 -8.92 0.93
N ASN A 31 1.96 -9.23 0.03
CA ASN A 31 0.62 -8.64 0.02
C ASN A 31 -0.12 -8.94 1.34
N ASN A 32 -0.12 -10.19 1.80
CA ASN A 32 -0.75 -10.60 3.06
C ASN A 32 -0.12 -9.95 4.30
N ILE A 33 1.21 -9.81 4.32
CA ILE A 33 1.95 -9.13 5.40
C ILE A 33 1.51 -7.67 5.50
N VAL A 34 1.47 -6.96 4.37
CA VAL A 34 1.06 -5.55 4.36
C VAL A 34 -0.42 -5.40 4.71
N MET A 35 -1.31 -6.25 4.19
CA MET A 35 -2.73 -6.23 4.57
C MET A 35 -2.92 -6.45 6.08
N SER A 36 -2.22 -7.42 6.66
CA SER A 36 -2.27 -7.68 8.10
C SER A 36 -1.76 -6.48 8.91
N TRP A 37 -0.66 -5.87 8.47
CA TRP A 37 -0.15 -4.65 9.10
C TRP A 37 -1.17 -3.50 9.04
N ILE A 38 -1.81 -3.27 7.88
CA ILE A 38 -2.85 -2.26 7.74
C ILE A 38 -4.02 -2.55 8.69
N MET A 39 -4.58 -3.76 8.66
CA MET A 39 -5.73 -4.15 9.49
C MET A 39 -5.47 -3.99 10.99
N ASN A 40 -4.23 -4.25 11.43
CA ASN A 40 -3.84 -4.12 12.83
C ASN A 40 -3.60 -2.66 13.28
N ASN A 41 -3.39 -1.73 12.35
CA ASN A 41 -3.04 -0.34 12.66
C ASN A 41 -4.12 0.68 12.33
N VAL A 42 -5.18 0.30 11.61
CA VAL A 42 -6.33 1.17 11.41
C VAL A 42 -7.19 1.26 12.67
N GLU A 43 -7.88 2.39 12.83
CA GLU A 43 -8.91 2.49 13.87
C GLU A 43 -10.00 1.44 13.65
N SER A 44 -10.50 0.86 14.74
CA SER A 44 -11.48 -0.24 14.71
C SER A 44 -12.75 0.09 13.91
N ARG A 45 -13.19 1.36 13.92
CA ARG A 45 -14.33 1.83 13.13
C ARG A 45 -14.08 1.86 11.61
N ILE A 46 -12.82 1.91 11.19
CA ILE A 46 -12.41 1.94 9.77
C ILE A 46 -12.21 0.51 9.24
N ALA A 47 -11.78 -0.43 10.09
CA ALA A 47 -11.49 -1.82 9.67
C ALA A 47 -12.61 -2.49 8.82
N PRO A 48 -13.92 -2.37 9.14
CA PRO A 48 -14.97 -2.95 8.31
C PRO A 48 -15.02 -2.40 6.88
N THR A 49 -14.57 -1.16 6.66
CA THR A 49 -14.56 -0.50 5.35
C THR A 49 -13.47 -1.00 4.42
N ILE A 50 -12.47 -1.73 4.95
CA ILE A 50 -11.34 -2.23 4.16
C ILE A 50 -11.21 -3.75 4.18
N ALA A 51 -11.97 -4.46 5.03
CA ALA A 51 -11.85 -5.91 5.22
C ALA A 51 -12.17 -6.76 3.96
N TYR A 52 -12.86 -6.20 2.96
CA TYR A 52 -13.22 -6.90 1.73
C TYR A 52 -12.14 -6.82 0.64
N TYR A 53 -11.11 -6.00 0.81
CA TYR A 53 -10.03 -5.90 -0.16
C TYR A 53 -9.09 -7.09 -0.03
N THR A 54 -8.71 -7.67 -1.17
CA THR A 54 -7.78 -8.80 -1.24
C THR A 54 -6.36 -8.38 -1.62
N LYS A 55 -6.14 -7.08 -1.86
CA LYS A 55 -4.84 -6.50 -2.22
C LYS A 55 -4.50 -5.34 -1.31
N ALA A 56 -3.29 -5.35 -0.77
CA ALA A 56 -2.72 -4.29 0.04
C ALA A 56 -2.70 -2.94 -0.69
N ARG A 57 -2.40 -2.95 -2.00
CA ARG A 57 -2.43 -1.75 -2.85
C ARG A 57 -3.81 -1.08 -2.82
N ASP A 58 -4.87 -1.87 -2.90
CA ASP A 58 -6.25 -1.35 -2.95
C ASP A 58 -6.69 -0.83 -1.58
N MET A 59 -6.39 -1.56 -0.50
CA MET A 59 -6.60 -1.10 0.89
C MET A 59 -5.92 0.24 1.13
N TRP A 60 -4.62 0.33 0.81
CA TRP A 60 -3.84 1.53 1.03
C TRP A 60 -4.32 2.70 0.16
N SER A 61 -4.67 2.44 -1.10
CA SER A 61 -5.18 3.47 -2.01
C SER A 61 -6.51 4.03 -1.54
N PHE A 62 -7.42 3.18 -1.06
CA PHE A 62 -8.69 3.60 -0.46
C PHE A 62 -8.46 4.46 0.79
N LEU A 63 -7.62 4.00 1.72
CA LEU A 63 -7.33 4.73 2.96
C LEU A 63 -6.71 6.09 2.66
N LYS A 64 -5.73 6.14 1.76
CA LYS A 64 -5.10 7.40 1.32
C LYS A 64 -6.13 8.33 0.70
N LYS A 65 -6.98 7.86 -0.21
CA LYS A 65 -8.00 8.69 -0.86
C LYS A 65 -9.03 9.26 0.14
N THR A 66 -9.40 8.47 1.14
CA THR A 66 -10.49 8.80 2.06
C THR A 66 -10.02 9.65 3.24
N TYR A 67 -8.82 9.38 3.76
CA TYR A 67 -8.35 9.94 5.03
C TYR A 67 -7.07 10.77 4.91
N SER A 68 -6.43 10.85 3.74
CA SER A 68 -5.31 11.78 3.60
C SER A 68 -5.80 13.23 3.65
N HIS A 69 -5.36 13.96 4.66
CA HIS A 69 -5.47 15.43 4.74
C HIS A 69 -4.48 16.12 3.79
N ALA A 70 -4.20 15.53 2.62
CA ALA A 70 -3.52 16.23 1.54
C ALA A 70 -4.47 17.34 1.08
N THR A 71 -4.26 18.51 1.65
CA THR A 71 -5.03 19.73 1.48
C THR A 71 -5.51 19.90 0.03
N LYS A 72 -6.82 19.81 -0.18
CA LYS A 72 -7.45 20.56 -1.27
C LYS A 72 -7.18 22.03 -0.94
N LYS A 73 -6.10 22.60 -1.47
CA LYS A 73 -5.95 24.05 -1.54
C LYS A 73 -7.06 24.55 -2.46
N SER A 74 -8.13 25.04 -1.84
CA SER A 74 -9.09 25.94 -2.47
C SER A 74 -8.47 27.31 -2.66
#